data_AF-A0A840PGD3-F1
#
_entry.id   AF-A0A840PGD3-F1
#
_cell.length_a   1.000
_cell.length_b   1.000
_cell.length_c   1.000
_cell.angle_alpha   90.00
_cell.angle_beta   90.00
_cell.angle_gamma   90.00
#
_symmetry.space_group_name_H-M   'P 1'
#
loop_
_entity.id
_entity.type
_entity.pdbx_description
1 polymer ?
#
loop_
_entity_poly.entity_id
_entity_poly.type
_entity_poly.pdbx_seq_one_letter_code
_entity_poly.pdbx_strand_id
1 'polypeptide(L)'
;MNKSEADGSRVAVACRPRGPSLPSLPGGVRAGARLSLRRSRSSGGSAPFGISGTSLLGVSPVSTARVALASTYAGTPAAAKIAELTNTAGTDIANPDVTIPLVAAKLRFTEEHQQQILRHFIKGGDLSAGGVMHAVTSVAQTIPDADIAHDMETQAIRAMRLAAAV
;
A
#
# COMPACT_ATOMS: atom_id res chain seq x y z
N MET A 1 34.94 12.36 -53.30
CA MET A 1 35.24 11.18 -54.13
C MET A 1 35.19 9.94 -53.26
N ASN A 2 34.19 9.08 -53.52
CA ASN A 2 34.13 7.60 -53.44
C ASN A 2 34.67 6.91 -52.17
N LYS A 3 33.99 5.98 -51.49
CA LYS A 3 33.25 4.82 -52.05
C LYS A 3 32.47 4.07 -50.95
N SER A 4 31.26 3.61 -51.29
CA SER A 4 30.55 2.35 -50.93
C SER A 4 30.40 1.88 -49.46
N GLU A 5 29.21 1.70 -48.88
CA GLU A 5 28.06 0.83 -49.24
C GLU A 5 28.22 -0.64 -48.80
N ALA A 6 27.36 -1.08 -47.86
CA ALA A 6 26.67 -2.38 -47.76
C ALA A 6 26.07 -2.52 -46.34
N ASP A 7 24.74 -2.54 -46.17
CA ASP A 7 23.87 -3.72 -46.25
C ASP A 7 23.97 -4.57 -44.96
N GLY A 8 22.95 -4.84 -44.16
CA GLY A 8 21.56 -5.13 -44.47
C GLY A 8 21.22 -6.40 -43.67
N SER A 9 20.57 -6.26 -42.52
CA SER A 9 20.07 -7.44 -41.80
C SER A 9 18.66 -7.17 -41.28
N ARG A 10 17.70 -7.43 -42.17
CA ARG A 10 16.31 -7.70 -41.84
C ARG A 10 16.20 -9.21 -41.62
N VAL A 11 15.97 -9.63 -40.39
CA VAL A 11 15.53 -11.00 -40.11
C VAL A 11 14.03 -10.98 -39.85
N ALA A 12 13.36 -11.86 -40.58
CA ALA A 12 11.94 -11.94 -40.77
C ALA A 12 11.17 -12.50 -39.56
N VAL A 13 9.89 -12.11 -39.55
CA VAL A 13 8.77 -12.67 -38.81
C VAL A 13 8.66 -14.19 -38.97
N ALA A 14 8.48 -14.92 -37.88
CA ALA A 14 8.01 -16.30 -37.89
C ALA A 14 6.93 -16.52 -36.80
N CYS A 15 5.95 -17.33 -37.17
CA CYS A 15 4.61 -17.44 -36.60
C CYS A 15 4.53 -18.11 -35.22
N ARG A 16 3.47 -17.75 -34.48
CA ARG A 16 2.95 -18.47 -33.30
C ARG A 16 2.48 -19.89 -33.65
N PRO A 17 2.68 -20.88 -32.75
CA PRO A 17 1.72 -21.96 -32.55
C PRO A 17 0.84 -21.76 -31.30
N ARG A 18 -0.39 -22.27 -31.41
CA ARG A 18 -1.52 -22.20 -30.47
C ARG A 18 -1.49 -23.35 -29.44
N GLY A 19 -1.92 -23.08 -28.21
CA GLY A 19 -2.60 -24.03 -27.29
C GLY A 19 -1.72 -25.02 -26.50
N PRO A 20 -2.20 -25.64 -25.40
CA PRO A 20 -3.61 -26.01 -25.18
C PRO A 20 -4.29 -25.46 -23.90
N SER A 21 -5.60 -25.72 -23.93
CA SER A 21 -6.74 -25.41 -23.06
C SER A 21 -6.65 -25.79 -21.57
N LEU A 22 -7.32 -24.98 -20.75
CA LEU A 22 -7.68 -25.21 -19.35
C LEU A 22 -8.53 -26.49 -19.17
N PRO A 23 -8.35 -27.25 -18.07
CA PRO A 23 -9.39 -28.12 -17.53
C PRO A 23 -10.34 -27.35 -16.60
N SER A 24 -11.61 -27.32 -16.97
CA SER A 24 -12.76 -27.00 -16.12
C SER A 24 -12.94 -28.05 -15.03
N LEU A 25 -13.04 -27.64 -13.75
CA LEU A 25 -13.49 -28.50 -12.66
C LEU A 25 -14.93 -28.17 -12.23
N PRO A 26 -15.79 -29.20 -12.04
CA PRO A 26 -17.20 -29.06 -11.69
C PRO A 26 -17.50 -29.18 -10.18
N GLY A 27 -18.65 -28.63 -9.77
CA GLY A 27 -19.38 -28.97 -8.53
C GLY A 27 -18.95 -28.13 -7.31
N GLY A 28 -19.80 -27.37 -6.63
CA GLY A 28 -21.20 -27.60 -6.33
C GLY A 28 -21.33 -28.33 -4.99
N VAL A 29 -21.27 -27.60 -3.86
CA VAL A 29 -21.79 -28.11 -2.59
C VAL A 29 -22.49 -26.99 -1.82
N ARG A 30 -23.76 -27.27 -1.53
CA ARG A 30 -24.69 -26.53 -0.67
C ARG A 30 -24.42 -26.83 0.81
N ALA A 31 -25.17 -26.12 1.65
CA ALA A 31 -25.44 -26.34 3.08
C ALA A 31 -24.40 -25.71 4.01
N GLY A 32 -24.77 -24.85 4.97
CA GLY A 32 -26.01 -24.81 5.72
C GLY A 32 -25.73 -25.27 7.14
N ALA A 33 -25.31 -24.36 8.01
CA ALA A 33 -25.24 -24.60 9.44
C ALA A 33 -25.57 -23.30 10.19
N ARG A 34 -26.88 -23.08 10.39
CA ARG A 34 -27.39 -22.19 11.43
C ARG A 34 -27.07 -22.87 12.76
N LEU A 35 -26.00 -22.46 13.42
CA LEU A 35 -25.75 -22.86 14.80
C LEU A 35 -26.52 -21.90 15.72
N SER A 36 -27.71 -22.36 16.09
CA SER A 36 -28.60 -21.79 17.08
C SER A 36 -27.97 -21.88 18.47
N LEU A 37 -27.31 -20.80 18.92
CA LEU A 37 -26.93 -20.69 20.32
C LEU A 37 -28.16 -20.43 21.19
N ARG A 38 -28.64 -21.54 21.75
CA ARG A 38 -29.38 -21.73 23.01
C ARG A 38 -29.44 -20.47 23.88
N ARG A 39 -30.64 -19.87 23.90
CA ARG A 39 -31.06 -18.89 24.91
C ARG A 39 -31.41 -19.65 26.20
N SER A 40 -30.47 -19.73 27.13
CA SER A 40 -30.74 -20.19 28.49
C SER A 40 -31.46 -19.07 29.25
N ARG A 41 -32.77 -19.25 29.49
CA ARG A 41 -33.52 -18.50 30.50
C ARG A 41 -33.20 -19.14 31.86
N SER A 42 -32.49 -18.42 32.73
CA SER A 42 -32.61 -18.67 34.17
C SER A 42 -33.56 -17.64 34.76
N SER A 43 -34.63 -18.19 35.33
CA SER A 43 -35.68 -17.51 36.09
C SER A 43 -35.30 -17.49 37.56
N GLY A 44 -35.54 -16.34 38.21
CA GLY A 44 -35.86 -16.27 39.64
C GLY A 44 -34.70 -15.87 40.55
N GLY A 45 -34.86 -14.74 41.25
CA GLY A 45 -33.99 -14.36 42.37
C GLY A 45 -34.01 -12.87 42.68
N SER A 46 -35.13 -12.36 43.19
CA SER A 46 -35.27 -11.03 43.76
C SER A 46 -34.52 -10.91 45.10
N ALA A 47 -33.54 -10.00 45.19
CA ALA A 47 -33.16 -9.32 46.44
C ALA A 47 -32.38 -8.03 46.11
N PRO A 48 -32.65 -6.91 46.82
CA PRO A 48 -32.04 -5.62 46.55
C PRO A 48 -30.72 -5.49 47.31
N PHE A 49 -29.59 -5.56 46.61
CA PHE A 49 -28.32 -5.06 47.12
C PHE A 49 -27.91 -3.85 46.30
N GLY A 50 -28.00 -2.68 46.94
CA GLY A 50 -27.47 -1.43 46.42
C GLY A 50 -25.97 -1.58 46.21
N ILE A 51 -25.57 -1.61 44.94
CA ILE A 51 -24.18 -1.37 44.56
C ILE A 51 -24.15 0.06 44.07
N SER A 52 -23.59 0.91 44.93
CA SER A 52 -23.23 2.29 44.65
C SER A 52 -22.51 2.36 43.30
N GLY A 53 -23.10 3.13 42.38
CA GLY A 53 -22.58 3.29 41.03
C GLY A 53 -21.23 4.01 41.04
N THR A 54 -20.18 3.27 40.71
CA THR A 54 -18.98 3.81 40.08
C THR A 54 -18.69 2.94 38.87
N SER A 55 -19.30 3.32 37.75
CA SER A 55 -18.89 2.85 36.43
C SER A 55 -17.46 3.33 36.19
N LEU A 56 -16.49 2.53 36.61
CA LEU A 56 -15.14 2.54 36.05
C LEU A 56 -15.27 2.02 34.62
N LEU A 57 -15.57 2.96 33.72
CA LEU A 57 -15.42 2.76 32.28
C LEU A 57 -14.01 2.23 32.03
N GLY A 58 -13.95 0.97 31.60
CA GLY A 58 -12.76 0.38 31.04
C GLY A 58 -12.32 1.19 29.85
N VAL A 59 -11.32 2.05 30.05
CA VAL A 59 -10.57 2.65 28.96
C VAL A 59 -9.46 1.66 28.64
N SER A 60 -9.66 0.86 27.60
CA SER A 60 -8.64 -0.05 27.09
C SER A 60 -7.34 0.73 26.81
N PRO A 61 -6.17 0.30 27.31
CA PRO A 61 -4.93 1.06 27.24
C PRO A 61 -4.28 1.14 25.85
N VAL A 62 -4.93 0.62 24.80
CA VAL A 62 -4.37 0.61 23.43
C VAL A 62 -4.46 1.98 22.73
N SER A 63 -5.34 2.89 23.16
CA SER A 63 -5.57 4.14 22.43
C SER A 63 -4.67 5.32 22.84
N THR A 64 -4.06 5.29 24.03
CA THR A 64 -3.36 6.47 24.58
C THR A 64 -1.93 6.64 24.02
N ALA A 65 -1.36 5.58 23.43
CA ALA A 65 0.03 5.62 22.95
C ALA A 65 0.24 6.56 21.75
N ARG A 66 -0.80 6.85 20.95
CA ARG A 66 -0.68 7.72 19.76
C ARG A 66 -0.61 9.21 20.07
N VAL A 67 -1.14 9.66 21.21
CA VAL A 67 -1.29 11.11 21.49
C VAL A 67 -0.09 11.70 22.24
N ALA A 68 0.79 10.88 22.83
CA ALA A 68 1.95 11.37 23.57
C ALA A 68 3.10 11.91 22.69
N LEU A 69 3.22 11.44 21.44
CA LEU A 69 4.31 11.87 20.55
C LEU A 69 4.02 13.20 19.83
N ALA A 70 2.75 13.58 19.69
CA ALA A 70 2.41 14.85 19.05
C ALA A 70 2.85 16.06 19.92
N SER A 71 2.82 15.91 21.25
CA SER A 71 3.28 16.96 22.16
C SER A 71 4.79 17.15 22.18
N THR A 72 5.60 16.16 21.78
CA THR A 72 7.08 16.30 21.85
C THR A 72 7.64 17.27 20.81
N TYR A 73 6.97 17.41 19.67
CA TYR A 73 7.38 18.34 18.60
C TYR A 73 6.57 19.64 18.59
N ALA A 74 5.57 19.79 19.46
CA ALA A 74 4.72 20.98 19.50
C ALA A 74 5.56 22.26 19.69
N GLY A 75 5.41 23.23 18.78
CA GLY A 75 6.16 24.49 18.79
C GLY A 75 7.51 24.48 18.07
N THR A 76 7.92 23.34 17.50
CA THR A 76 9.16 23.26 16.70
C THR A 76 8.91 23.52 15.21
N PRO A 77 9.90 24.03 14.44
CA PRO A 77 9.78 24.12 12.98
C PRO A 77 9.52 22.76 12.31
N ALA A 78 9.99 21.67 12.92
CA ALA A 78 9.75 20.31 12.45
C ALA A 78 8.26 19.94 12.48
N ALA A 79 7.48 20.42 13.46
CA ALA A 79 6.05 20.12 13.52
C ALA A 79 5.29 20.66 12.30
N ALA A 80 5.62 21.86 11.83
CA ALA A 80 5.04 22.41 10.61
C ALA A 80 5.37 21.54 9.39
N LYS A 81 6.61 21.04 9.30
CA LYS A 81 7.02 20.17 8.20
C LYS A 81 6.37 18.79 8.26
N ILE A 82 6.26 18.21 9.45
CA ILE A 82 5.55 16.95 9.67
C ILE A 82 4.09 17.09 9.27
N ALA A 83 3.43 18.19 9.65
CA ALA A 83 2.04 18.45 9.26
C ALA A 83 1.89 18.57 7.73
N GLU A 84 2.77 19.32 7.06
CA GLU A 84 2.79 19.42 5.60
C GLU A 84 2.94 18.05 4.94
N LEU A 85 3.93 17.25 5.37
CA LEU A 85 4.20 15.93 4.80
C LEU A 85 3.05 14.96 5.09
N THR A 86 2.46 15.02 6.28
CA THR A 86 1.32 14.17 6.67
C THR A 86 0.10 14.49 5.82
N ASN A 87 -0.21 15.78 5.62
CA ASN A 87 -1.31 16.21 4.76
C ASN A 87 -1.10 15.78 3.32
N THR A 88 0.13 15.92 2.80
CA THR A 88 0.47 15.47 1.45
C THR A 88 0.33 13.95 1.33
N ALA A 89 0.87 13.21 2.30
CA ALA A 89 0.83 11.75 2.34
C ALA A 89 -0.60 11.21 2.37
N GLY A 90 -1.52 11.89 3.06
CA GLY A 90 -2.92 11.51 3.16
C GLY A 90 -3.77 11.80 1.92
N THR A 91 -3.18 12.23 0.80
CA THR A 91 -3.94 12.45 -0.45
C THR A 91 -4.28 11.11 -1.10
N ASP A 92 -5.57 10.83 -1.28
CA ASP A 92 -6.06 9.59 -1.91
C ASP A 92 -5.75 9.55 -3.41
N ILE A 93 -5.38 8.36 -3.91
CA ILE A 93 -5.11 8.09 -5.32
C ILE A 93 -6.20 7.16 -5.86
N ALA A 94 -6.95 7.67 -6.85
CA ALA A 94 -8.06 6.90 -7.44
C ALA A 94 -7.59 5.78 -8.39
N ASN A 95 -6.56 6.02 -9.21
CA ASN A 95 -6.10 5.11 -10.26
C ASN A 95 -4.59 4.80 -10.10
N PRO A 96 -4.21 3.94 -9.16
CA PRO A 96 -2.79 3.69 -8.87
C PRO A 96 -2.03 3.03 -10.03
N ASP A 97 -2.73 2.26 -10.86
CA ASP A 97 -2.21 1.62 -12.08
C ASP A 97 -1.77 2.64 -13.14
N VAL A 98 -2.33 3.85 -13.14
CA VAL A 98 -1.93 4.95 -14.05
C VAL A 98 -0.97 5.91 -13.36
N THR A 99 -1.21 6.23 -12.08
CA THR A 99 -0.41 7.19 -11.32
C THR A 99 1.02 6.71 -11.09
N ILE A 100 1.22 5.45 -10.71
CA ILE A 100 2.57 4.92 -10.41
C ILE A 100 3.48 4.95 -11.64
N PRO A 101 3.06 4.48 -12.84
CA PRO A 101 3.85 4.64 -14.06
C PRO A 101 4.23 6.09 -14.36
N LEU A 102 3.29 7.02 -14.21
CA LEU A 102 3.54 8.43 -14.47
C LEU A 102 4.56 9.03 -13.49
N VAL A 103 4.48 8.67 -12.20
CA VAL A 103 5.44 9.10 -11.18
C VAL A 103 6.82 8.47 -11.44
N ALA A 104 6.88 7.17 -11.72
CA ALA A 104 8.12 6.46 -12.02
C ALA A 104 8.83 7.05 -13.25
N ALA A 105 8.08 7.36 -14.30
CA ALA A 105 8.60 8.02 -15.50
C ALA A 105 9.17 9.41 -15.20
N LYS A 106 8.47 10.23 -14.40
CA LYS A 106 8.95 11.57 -13.99
C LYS A 106 10.24 11.51 -13.16
N LEU A 107 10.44 10.42 -12.42
CA LEU A 107 11.62 10.16 -11.60
C LEU A 107 12.72 9.37 -12.34
N ARG A 108 12.46 8.97 -13.59
CA ARG A 108 13.38 8.18 -14.43
C ARG A 108 13.76 6.83 -13.82
N PHE A 109 12.84 6.21 -13.09
CA PHE A 109 13.00 4.84 -12.65
C PHE A 109 12.94 3.88 -13.85
N THR A 110 13.64 2.76 -13.76
CA THR A 110 13.60 1.71 -14.78
C THR A 110 12.22 1.04 -14.79
N GLU A 111 11.88 0.38 -15.89
CA GLU A 111 10.63 -0.39 -15.98
C GLU A 111 10.55 -1.50 -14.94
N GLU A 112 11.69 -2.11 -14.61
CA GLU A 112 11.80 -3.11 -13.55
C GLU A 112 11.45 -2.51 -12.19
N HIS A 113 12.07 -1.39 -11.82
CA HIS A 113 11.78 -0.71 -10.55
C HIS A 113 10.32 -0.26 -10.48
N GLN A 114 9.75 0.25 -11.58
CA GLN A 114 8.35 0.62 -11.66
C GLN A 114 7.42 -0.58 -11.36
N GLN A 115 7.69 -1.75 -11.94
CA GLN A 115 6.91 -2.95 -11.69
C GLN A 115 7.03 -3.42 -10.23
N GLN A 116 8.24 -3.35 -9.66
CA GLN A 116 8.45 -3.68 -8.25
C GLN A 116 7.71 -2.70 -7.34
N ILE A 117 7.75 -1.40 -7.63
CA ILE A 117 7.02 -0.37 -6.87
C ILE A 117 5.53 -0.65 -6.90
N LEU A 118 4.96 -0.93 -8.08
CA LEU A 118 3.54 -1.26 -8.20
C LEU A 118 3.17 -2.51 -7.39
N ARG A 119 4.02 -3.56 -7.41
CA ARG A 119 3.81 -4.77 -6.60
C ARG A 119 3.83 -4.47 -5.10
N HIS A 120 4.79 -3.68 -4.63
CA HIS A 120 4.90 -3.30 -3.22
C HIS A 120 3.74 -2.40 -2.78
N PHE A 121 3.29 -1.49 -3.66
CA PHE A 121 2.12 -0.66 -3.41
C PHE A 121 0.85 -1.49 -3.25
N ILE A 122 0.56 -2.39 -4.19
CA ILE A 122 -0.61 -3.29 -4.12
C ILE A 122 -0.53 -4.19 -2.88
N LYS A 123 0.66 -4.69 -2.53
CA LYS A 123 0.89 -5.50 -1.33
C LYS A 123 0.67 -4.69 -0.04
N GLY A 124 1.04 -3.42 -0.03
CA GLY A 124 0.85 -2.51 1.11
C GLY A 124 -0.61 -2.11 1.32
N GLY A 125 -1.40 -2.02 0.25
CA GLY A 125 -2.84 -1.78 0.30
C GLY A 125 -3.25 -0.36 0.75
N ASP A 126 -2.28 0.56 0.83
CA ASP A 126 -2.52 1.98 1.14
C ASP A 126 -2.65 2.76 -0.17
N LEU A 127 -3.88 3.21 -0.48
CA LEU A 127 -4.19 3.92 -1.72
C LEU A 127 -3.89 5.42 -1.67
N SER A 128 -3.02 5.86 -0.75
CA SER A 128 -2.62 7.26 -0.63
C SER A 128 -1.28 7.58 -1.31
N ALA A 129 -0.96 8.86 -1.45
CA ALA A 129 0.37 9.32 -1.84
C ALA A 129 1.47 8.84 -0.89
N GLY A 130 1.15 8.71 0.40
CA GLY A 130 2.02 8.10 1.42
C GLY A 130 2.28 6.61 1.13
N GLY A 131 1.29 5.89 0.62
CA GLY A 131 1.45 4.52 0.13
C GLY A 131 2.46 4.41 -1.02
N VAL A 132 2.47 5.37 -1.95
CA VAL A 132 3.48 5.43 -3.04
C VAL A 132 4.88 5.65 -2.47
N MET A 133 5.04 6.58 -1.52
CA MET A 133 6.30 6.80 -0.81
C MET A 133 6.81 5.51 -0.16
N HIS A 134 5.92 4.81 0.54
CA HIS A 134 6.24 3.56 1.23
C HIS A 134 6.64 2.44 0.26
N ALA A 135 5.96 2.34 -0.89
CA ALA A 135 6.31 1.37 -1.90
C ALA A 135 7.72 1.61 -2.47
N VAL A 136 8.08 2.87 -2.74
CA VAL A 136 9.43 3.24 -3.23
C VAL A 136 10.51 2.87 -2.21
N THR A 137 10.34 3.23 -0.93
CA THR A 137 11.32 2.89 0.12
C THR A 137 11.38 1.38 0.37
N SER A 138 10.24 0.69 0.29
CA SER A 138 10.21 -0.76 0.43
C SER A 138 10.93 -1.48 -0.72
N VAL A 139 10.84 -0.98 -1.96
CA VAL A 139 11.61 -1.53 -3.08
C VAL A 139 13.09 -1.22 -2.93
N ALA A 140 13.46 0.00 -2.53
CA ALA A 140 14.86 0.36 -2.33
C ALA A 140 15.56 -0.58 -1.34
N GLN A 141 14.88 -1.00 -0.27
CA GLN A 141 15.38 -1.97 0.70
C GLN A 141 15.63 -3.38 0.13
N THR A 142 15.07 -3.70 -1.04
CA THR A 142 15.30 -4.99 -1.73
C THR A 142 16.44 -4.93 -2.75
N ILE A 143 16.95 -3.74 -3.05
CA ILE A 143 18.02 -3.55 -4.04
C ILE A 143 19.37 -3.82 -3.36
N PRO A 144 20.21 -4.72 -3.91
CA PRO A 144 21.51 -5.06 -3.32
C PRO A 144 22.56 -3.96 -3.51
N ASP A 145 22.43 -3.15 -4.55
CA ASP A 145 23.31 -2.02 -4.82
C ASP A 145 22.94 -0.83 -3.92
N ALA A 146 23.87 -0.43 -3.05
CA ALA A 146 23.63 0.59 -2.04
C ALA A 146 23.42 2.00 -2.64
N ASP A 147 24.11 2.32 -3.74
CA ASP A 147 23.99 3.63 -4.38
C ASP A 147 22.63 3.76 -5.05
N ILE A 148 22.19 2.72 -5.76
CA ILE A 148 20.86 2.68 -6.38
C ILE A 148 19.75 2.70 -5.31
N ALA A 149 19.91 1.94 -4.23
CA ALA A 149 18.95 1.95 -3.11
C ALA A 149 18.84 3.35 -2.49
N HIS A 150 19.98 4.00 -2.21
CA HIS A 150 20.03 5.35 -1.66
C HIS A 150 19.39 6.40 -2.57
N ASP A 151 19.68 6.34 -3.87
CA ASP A 151 19.10 7.23 -4.87
C ASP A 151 17.58 7.08 -4.95
N MET A 152 17.07 5.85 -4.84
CA MET A 152 15.62 5.60 -4.80
C MET A 152 14.97 6.12 -3.51
N GLU A 153 15.56 5.85 -2.35
CA GLU A 153 15.03 6.34 -1.06
C GLU A 153 14.98 7.88 -1.00
N THR A 154 16.03 8.54 -1.47
CA THR A 154 16.12 10.01 -1.52
C THR A 154 14.99 10.62 -2.37
N GLN A 155 14.50 9.90 -3.37
CA GLN A 155 13.42 10.35 -4.24
C GLN A 155 12.01 10.05 -3.69
N ALA A 156 11.87 9.30 -2.59
CA ALA A 156 10.56 8.85 -2.09
C ALA A 156 9.61 10.00 -1.72
N ILE A 157 10.11 11.05 -1.05
CA ILE A 157 9.29 12.24 -0.73
C ILE A 157 8.84 12.95 -2.02
N ARG A 158 9.68 12.96 -3.04
CA ARG A 158 9.33 13.54 -4.35
C ARG A 158 8.29 12.68 -5.06
N ALA A 159 8.40 11.36 -4.99
CA ALA A 159 7.39 10.43 -5.52
C ALA A 159 6.03 10.69 -4.88
N MET A 160 5.97 10.83 -3.55
CA MET A 160 4.77 11.18 -2.80
C MET A 160 4.14 12.48 -3.31
N ARG A 161 4.93 13.56 -3.39
CA ARG A 161 4.45 14.87 -3.86
C ARG A 161 3.95 14.83 -5.30
N LEU A 162 4.62 14.08 -6.16
CA LEU A 162 4.18 13.89 -7.54
C LEU A 162 2.87 13.11 -7.60
N ALA A 163 2.72 12.07 -6.79
CA ALA A 163 1.50 11.28 -6.72
C ALA A 163 0.30 12.08 -6.17
N ALA A 164 0.53 12.94 -5.17
CA ALA A 164 -0.49 13.84 -4.61
C ALA A 164 -0.92 14.97 -5.57
N ALA A 165 -0.18 15.18 -6.66
CA ALA A 165 -0.43 16.24 -7.64
C ALA A 165 -1.05 15.73 -8.96
N VAL A 166 -1.38 14.43 -9.03
CA VAL A 166 -2.02 13.77 -10.19
C VAL A 166 -3.52 13.69 -9.95
#